data_AF-A0A920GE37-F1
#
_entry.id   AF-A0A920GE37-F1
#
_cell.length_a   1.000
_cell.length_b   1.000
_cell.length_c   1.000
_cell.angle_alpha   90.00
_cell.angle_beta   90.00
_cell.angle_gamma   90.00
#
_symmetry.space_group_name_H-M   'P 1'
#
loop_
_entity.id
_entity.type
_entity.pdbx_description
1 polymer ?
#
loop_
_entity_poly.entity_id
_entity_poly.type
_entity_poly.pdbx_seq_one_letter_code
_entity_poly.pdbx_strand_id
1 'polypeptide(L)'
;MHTTGTSGGRPTPFYSTSYDFFNTLTANRRALEIRQVRDTDSVANLCLMTLYPYGAYHRTIAAANVMKIPVISPLPGRPSKHFHWTAGLDEVVETVSRTKATILWGSQALCGGC
;
A
#
# COMPACT_ATOMS: atom_id res chain seq x y z
N MET A 1 -2.53 -12.22 -10.20
CA MET A 1 -2.22 -12.22 -8.74
C MET A 1 -2.84 -13.49 -8.14
N HIS A 2 -2.43 -13.97 -6.98
CA HIS A 2 -3.11 -15.08 -6.31
C HIS A 2 -3.67 -14.61 -4.97
N THR A 3 -4.85 -15.09 -4.59
CA THR A 3 -5.39 -14.86 -3.25
C THR A 3 -4.91 -15.95 -2.30
N THR A 4 -4.75 -15.60 -1.02
CA THR A 4 -4.40 -16.56 0.05
C THR A 4 -5.60 -17.41 0.51
N GLY A 5 -6.71 -17.42 -0.24
CA GLY A 5 -7.95 -18.10 0.13
C GLY A 5 -7.74 -19.61 0.35
N THR A 6 -8.18 -20.10 1.51
CA THR A 6 -7.87 -21.44 2.01
C THR A 6 -8.93 -22.50 1.69
N SER A 7 -10.07 -22.14 1.08
CA SER A 7 -11.20 -23.05 0.89
C SER A 7 -10.90 -24.31 0.05
N GLY A 8 -9.76 -24.36 -0.66
CA GLY A 8 -9.29 -25.55 -1.38
C GLY A 8 -7.79 -25.83 -1.24
N GLY A 9 -7.10 -25.21 -0.29
CA GLY A 9 -5.65 -25.39 -0.06
C GLY A 9 -4.73 -24.92 -1.20
N ARG A 10 -5.27 -24.35 -2.27
CA ARG A 10 -4.52 -23.81 -3.42
C ARG A 10 -4.87 -22.34 -3.60
N PRO A 11 -3.86 -21.45 -3.78
CA PRO A 11 -4.10 -20.06 -4.09
C PRO A 11 -4.96 -19.92 -5.34
N THR A 12 -6.04 -19.13 -5.27
CA THR A 12 -6.93 -18.92 -6.42
C THR A 12 -6.37 -17.80 -7.29
N PRO A 13 -6.26 -17.99 -8.62
CA PRO A 13 -5.78 -16.93 -9.49
C PRO A 13 -6.81 -15.79 -9.57
N PHE A 14 -6.30 -14.56 -9.52
CA PHE A 14 -6.99 -13.32 -9.80
C PHE A 14 -6.47 -12.78 -11.14
N TYR A 15 -7.40 -12.67 -12.10
CA TYR A 15 -7.19 -12.09 -13.42
C TYR A 15 -7.74 -10.66 -13.42
N SER A 16 -6.98 -9.73 -13.97
CA SER A 16 -7.40 -8.34 -14.18
C SER A 16 -6.99 -7.94 -15.58
N THR A 17 -7.96 -7.53 -16.38
CA THR A 17 -7.68 -6.94 -17.69
C THR A 17 -7.24 -5.49 -17.53
N SER A 18 -6.75 -4.89 -18.62
CA SER A 18 -6.48 -3.44 -18.66
C SER A 18 -7.74 -2.61 -18.41
N TYR A 19 -8.91 -3.10 -18.85
CA TYR A 19 -10.19 -2.40 -18.64
C TYR A 19 -10.62 -2.45 -17.16
N ASP A 20 -10.43 -3.59 -16.49
CA ASP A 20 -10.68 -3.71 -15.05
C ASP A 20 -9.75 -2.80 -14.23
N PHE A 21 -8.49 -2.70 -14.66
CA PHE A 21 -7.52 -1.80 -14.05
C PHE A 21 -7.91 -0.33 -14.26
N PHE A 22 -8.33 0.06 -15.47
CA PHE A 22 -8.86 1.40 -15.74
C PHE A 22 -10.05 1.76 -14.84
N ASN A 23 -10.99 0.84 -14.66
CA ASN A 23 -12.14 1.03 -13.77
C ASN A 23 -11.70 1.15 -12.31
N THR A 24 -10.70 0.38 -11.88
CA THR A 24 -10.10 0.48 -10.55
C THR A 24 -9.46 1.86 -10.33
N LEU A 25 -8.71 2.37 -11.31
CA LEU A 25 -8.12 3.72 -11.23
C LEU A 25 -9.20 4.80 -11.16
N THR A 26 -10.27 4.65 -11.94
CA THR A 26 -11.41 5.58 -11.92
C THR A 26 -12.09 5.62 -10.56
N ALA A 27 -12.32 4.46 -9.94
CA ALA A 27 -12.87 4.37 -8.60
C ALA A 27 -11.93 4.98 -7.55
N ASN A 28 -10.63 4.68 -7.62
CA ASN A 28 -9.62 5.25 -6.73
C ASN A 28 -9.58 6.77 -6.82
N ARG A 29 -9.59 7.33 -8.04
CA ARG A 29 -9.59 8.77 -8.26
C ARG A 29 -10.76 9.45 -7.54
N ARG A 30 -11.98 8.96 -7.79
CA ARG A 30 -13.19 9.49 -7.13
C ARG A 30 -13.10 9.39 -5.61
N ALA A 31 -12.60 8.27 -5.10
CA ALA A 31 -12.44 8.07 -3.67
C ALA A 31 -11.44 9.06 -3.06
N LEU A 32 -10.36 9.40 -3.76
CA LEU A 32 -9.37 10.39 -3.30
C LEU A 32 -9.90 11.83 -3.43
N GLU A 33 -10.64 12.15 -4.49
CA GLU A 33 -11.32 13.44 -4.66
C GLU A 33 -12.34 13.70 -3.54
N ILE A 34 -13.11 12.69 -3.12
CA ILE A 34 -14.03 12.81 -1.98
C ILE A 34 -13.27 13.15 -0.69
N ARG A 35 -12.06 12.61 -0.52
CA ARG A 35 -11.17 12.90 0.62
C ARG A 35 -10.38 14.19 0.46
N GLN A 36 -10.65 14.96 -0.60
CA GLN A 36 -10.00 16.24 -0.89
C GLN A 36 -8.49 16.12 -1.08
N VAL A 37 -8.01 14.97 -1.57
CA VAL A 37 -6.59 14.78 -1.93
C VAL A 37 -6.23 15.69 -3.10
N ARG A 38 -5.11 16.39 -2.99
CA ARG A 38 -4.59 17.38 -3.93
C ARG A 38 -3.30 16.88 -4.59
N ASP A 39 -2.89 17.56 -5.65
CA ASP A 39 -1.62 17.31 -6.34
C ASP A 39 -0.37 17.66 -5.50
N THR A 40 -0.57 18.41 -4.41
CA THR A 40 0.45 18.75 -3.40
C THR A 40 0.60 17.69 -2.31
N ASP A 41 -0.29 16.69 -2.27
CA ASP A 41 -0.20 15.62 -1.29
C ASP A 41 0.88 14.60 -1.63
N SER A 42 1.27 13.81 -0.63
CA SER A 42 2.13 12.64 -0.81
C SER A 42 1.73 11.52 0.14
N VAL A 43 1.90 10.28 -0.29
CA VAL A 43 1.40 9.10 0.44
C VAL A 43 2.57 8.31 1.03
N ALA A 44 2.57 8.12 2.35
CA ALA A 44 3.36 7.07 2.98
C ALA A 44 2.60 5.74 2.90
N ASN A 45 3.10 4.83 2.08
CA ASN A 45 2.56 3.48 1.94
C ASN A 45 3.08 2.59 3.07
N LEU A 46 2.26 2.44 4.10
CA LEU A 46 2.52 1.63 5.27
C LEU A 46 1.96 0.19 5.11
N CYS A 47 1.55 -0.21 3.92
CA CYS A 47 1.20 -1.60 3.68
C CYS A 47 2.44 -2.49 3.87
N LEU A 48 2.29 -3.57 4.64
CA LEU A 48 3.40 -4.49 4.91
C LEU A 48 3.89 -5.15 3.62
N MET A 49 5.20 -5.30 3.50
CA MET A 49 5.81 -6.17 2.50
C MET A 49 5.89 -7.59 3.06
N THR A 50 4.86 -8.39 2.78
CA THR A 50 4.78 -9.80 3.20
C THR A 50 5.40 -10.75 2.18
N LEU A 51 5.66 -12.00 2.59
CA LEU A 51 6.16 -13.08 1.73
C LEU A 51 5.33 -13.25 0.44
N TYR A 52 4.01 -13.11 0.55
CA TYR A 52 3.11 -13.08 -0.59
C TYR A 52 2.79 -11.63 -0.96
N PRO A 53 2.64 -11.29 -2.26
CA PRO A 53 2.32 -9.94 -2.68
C PRO A 53 1.03 -9.44 -2.01
N TYR A 54 1.18 -8.51 -1.07
CA TYR A 54 0.04 -7.93 -0.39
C TYR A 54 -0.63 -6.95 -1.36
N GLY A 55 -1.79 -7.34 -1.91
CA GLY A 55 -2.46 -6.57 -2.95
C GLY A 55 -2.74 -5.11 -2.56
N ALA A 56 -2.87 -4.81 -1.26
CA ALA A 56 -3.02 -3.44 -0.79
C ALA A 56 -1.77 -2.57 -1.08
N TYR A 57 -0.55 -3.13 -0.96
CA TYR A 57 0.69 -2.41 -1.24
C TYR A 57 0.71 -1.85 -2.67
N HIS A 58 0.39 -2.69 -3.66
CA HIS A 58 0.31 -2.25 -5.06
C HIS A 58 -0.90 -1.35 -5.34
N ARG A 59 -2.02 -1.56 -4.64
CA ARG A 59 -3.21 -0.70 -4.80
C ARG A 59 -2.97 0.72 -4.31
N THR A 60 -2.21 0.91 -3.23
CA THR A 60 -1.81 2.26 -2.77
C THR A 60 -1.02 3.01 -3.84
N ILE A 61 -0.06 2.34 -4.49
CA ILE A 61 0.73 2.93 -5.58
C ILE A 61 -0.17 3.29 -6.76
N ALA A 62 -1.05 2.37 -7.17
CA ALA A 62 -1.99 2.63 -8.27
C ALA A 62 -2.94 3.81 -7.98
N ALA A 63 -3.42 3.93 -6.73
CA ALA A 63 -4.28 5.03 -6.31
C ALA A 63 -3.53 6.39 -6.30
N ALA A 64 -2.27 6.42 -5.86
CA ALA A 64 -1.46 7.63 -5.93
C ALA A 64 -1.14 8.01 -7.39
N ASN A 65 -0.85 7.03 -8.25
CA ASN A 65 -0.53 7.26 -9.66
C ASN A 65 -1.68 7.94 -10.43
N VAL A 66 -2.95 7.61 -10.14
CA VAL A 66 -4.07 8.28 -10.82
C VAL A 66 -4.21 9.75 -10.43
N MET A 67 -3.74 10.13 -9.24
CA MET A 67 -3.63 11.51 -8.78
C MET A 67 -2.29 12.16 -9.16
N LYS A 68 -1.33 11.38 -9.69
CA LYS A 68 0.04 11.79 -10.01
C LYS A 68 0.80 12.36 -8.81
N ILE A 69 0.56 11.82 -7.62
CA ILE A 69 1.21 12.24 -6.38
C ILE A 69 2.32 11.27 -5.95
N PRO A 70 3.33 11.74 -5.19
CA PRO A 70 4.44 10.89 -4.75
C PRO A 70 3.99 9.79 -3.78
N VAL A 71 4.69 8.65 -3.84
CA VAL A 71 4.57 7.56 -2.88
C VAL A 71 5.91 7.35 -2.17
N ILE A 72 5.89 7.49 -0.86
CA ILE A 72 6.98 7.13 0.03
C ILE A 72 6.71 5.69 0.49
N SER A 73 7.71 4.82 0.40
CA SER A 73 7.59 3.43 0.85
C SER A 73 8.54 3.19 2.02
N PRO A 74 8.10 3.43 3.28
CA PRO A 74 8.90 3.10 4.46
C PRO A 74 9.07 1.60 4.68
N LEU A 75 8.26 0.76 4.00
CA LEU A 75 8.32 -0.69 4.05
C LEU A 75 8.22 -1.28 5.47
N PRO A 76 7.20 -0.93 6.27
CA PRO A 76 7.07 -1.49 7.62
C PRO A 76 7.02 -3.02 7.59
N GLY A 77 7.67 -3.64 8.57
CA GLY A 77 7.65 -5.09 8.74
C GLY A 77 8.77 -5.55 9.67
N ARG A 78 8.72 -6.82 10.08
CA ARG A 78 9.81 -7.41 10.87
C ARG A 78 10.94 -7.85 9.91
N PRO A 79 12.15 -7.28 10.01
CA PRO A 79 13.29 -7.75 9.24
C PRO A 79 13.54 -9.23 9.48
N SER A 80 13.84 -9.95 8.40
CA SER A 80 14.23 -11.36 8.48
C SER A 80 15.48 -11.60 7.62
N LYS A 81 16.14 -12.73 7.84
CA LYS A 81 17.29 -13.17 7.02
C LYS A 81 17.02 -13.21 5.51
N HIS A 82 15.74 -13.28 5.10
CA HIS A 82 15.32 -13.35 3.70
C HIS A 82 14.69 -12.05 3.19
N PHE A 83 14.13 -11.23 4.10
CA PHE A 83 13.44 -9.97 3.78
C PHE A 83 14.06 -8.86 4.62
N HIS A 84 15.12 -8.25 4.09
CA HIS A 84 15.95 -7.25 4.77
C HIS A 84 15.60 -5.80 4.38
N TRP A 85 14.66 -5.61 3.46
CA TRP A 85 14.19 -4.28 3.04
C TRP A 85 13.08 -3.71 3.93
N THR A 86 12.64 -4.45 4.94
CA THR A 86 11.58 -3.99 5.85
C THR A 86 12.17 -3.13 6.96
N ALA A 87 11.44 -2.09 7.36
CA ALA A 87 11.81 -1.17 8.42
C ALA A 87 11.04 -1.44 9.72
N GLY A 88 11.74 -1.25 10.85
CA GLY A 88 11.11 -1.16 12.17
C GLY A 88 10.31 0.12 12.35
N LEU A 89 9.53 0.22 13.43
CA LEU A 89 8.64 1.38 13.65
C LEU A 89 9.41 2.70 13.72
N ASP A 90 10.55 2.75 14.41
CA ASP A 90 11.33 3.98 14.55
C ASP A 90 11.84 4.51 13.20
N GLU A 91 12.35 3.63 12.34
CA GLU A 91 12.80 3.97 10.98
C GLU A 91 11.63 4.40 10.08
N VAL A 92 10.44 3.79 10.26
CA VAL A 92 9.22 4.22 9.57
C VAL A 92 8.83 5.63 10.00
N VAL A 93 8.82 5.90 11.30
CA VAL A 93 8.52 7.23 11.87
C VAL A 93 9.52 8.26 11.38
N GLU A 94 10.82 7.94 11.39
CA GLU A 94 11.88 8.79 10.88
C GLU A 94 11.67 9.09 9.38
N THR A 95 11.38 8.06 8.59
CA THR A 95 11.13 8.21 7.15
C THR A 95 9.95 9.12 6.87
N VAL A 96 8.81 8.89 7.53
CA VAL A 96 7.61 9.76 7.39
C VAL A 96 7.91 11.19 7.87
N SER A 97 8.63 11.33 8.97
CA SER A 97 9.00 12.63 9.54
C SER A 97 9.93 13.43 8.62
N ARG A 98 10.87 12.75 7.94
CA ARG A 98 11.81 13.34 6.99
C ARG A 98 11.14 13.72 5.68
N THR A 99 10.26 12.87 5.16
CA THR A 99 9.60 13.10 3.86
C THR A 99 8.36 13.98 3.93
N LYS A 100 7.83 14.23 5.14
CA LYS A 100 6.62 15.04 5.37
C LYS A 100 5.41 14.52 4.59
N ALA A 101 5.27 13.20 4.52
CA ALA A 101 4.12 12.57 3.88
C ALA A 101 2.81 13.10 4.49
N THR A 102 1.88 13.55 3.65
CA THR A 102 0.62 14.17 4.09
C THR A 102 -0.49 13.15 4.29
N ILE A 103 -0.36 11.95 3.71
CA ILE A 103 -1.31 10.86 3.80
C ILE A 103 -0.60 9.61 4.32
N LEU A 104 -1.14 9.01 5.39
CA LEU A 104 -0.70 7.69 5.88
C LEU A 104 -1.66 6.62 5.36
N TRP A 105 -1.15 5.63 4.63
CA TRP A 105 -1.96 4.57 4.03
C TRP A 105 -1.48 3.20 4.49
N GLY A 106 -2.22 2.56 5.38
CA GLY A 106 -1.89 1.23 5.90
C GLY A 106 -3.12 0.48 6.43
N SER A 107 -2.89 -0.73 6.94
CA SER A 107 -3.91 -1.51 7.64
C SER A 107 -3.84 -1.29 9.15
N GLN A 108 -4.92 -1.59 9.86
CA GLN A 108 -5.02 -1.47 11.32
C GLN A 108 -3.93 -2.24 12.09
N ALA A 109 -3.27 -3.22 11.46
CA ALA A 109 -2.20 -4.00 12.08
C ALA A 109 -1.00 -3.15 12.55
N LEU A 110 -0.84 -1.93 12.05
CA LEU A 110 0.17 -0.97 12.53
C LEU A 110 -0.24 -0.22 13.81
N CYS A 111 -1.53 -0.18 14.16
CA CYS A 111 -2.05 0.50 15.35
C CYS A 111 -2.39 -0.46 16.51
N GLY A 112 -2.22 -1.78 16.33
CA GLY A 112 -2.70 -2.82 17.26
C GLY A 112 -1.64 -3.39 18.20
N GLY A 113 -0.74 -2.56 18.70
CA GLY A 113 0.32 -2.94 19.65
C GLY A 113 0.29 -2.19 20.98
N CYS A 114 -0.88 -1.69 21.39
CA CYS A 114 -1.17 -1.27 22.78
C CYS A 114 -2.07 -2.31 23.42
#